data_AF-X0T0E3-F1
#
_entry.id   AF-X0T0E3-F1
#
_cell.length_a   1.000
_cell.length_b   1.000
_cell.length_c   1.000
_cell.angle_alpha   90.00
_cell.angle_beta   90.00
_cell.angle_gamma   90.00
#
_symmetry.space_group_name_H-M   'P 1'
#
loop_
_entity.id
_entity.type
_entity.pdbx_description
1 polymer ?
#
loop_
_entity_poly.entity_id
_entity_poly.type
_entity_poly.pdbx_seq_one_letter_code
_entity_poly.pdbx_strand_id
1 'polypeptide(L)'
;EYMRAHNISTPHHLQAHFLQRVNRLIRKRGRMMIGWDEILYGGLPEGATVMAWRGHKKVLEAGAAGAPIVVANGDALYLDHWQGPKLPDEQVKGDGTVVTLEEMYRYHPLAGLSAKQQNRVVGMQGQMWTHVARETREIHLQVFPRLLAIAESAWLPEGEKNFVDFNRRIGRHSARLTALGVSYWVDRSVSTASLNRTRVVIKRGGR
;
A
#
# COMPACT_ATOMS: atom_id res chain seq x y z
N GLU A 1 -23.80 10.50 -27.47
CA GLU A 1 -24.83 11.56 -27.41
C GLU A 1 -24.71 12.42 -26.16
N TYR A 2 -24.65 11.83 -24.95
CA TYR A 2 -24.50 12.57 -23.70
C TYR A 2 -23.39 13.63 -23.69
N MET A 3 -22.17 13.27 -24.13
CA MET A 3 -21.03 14.21 -24.19
C MET A 3 -21.32 15.42 -25.08
N ARG A 4 -21.95 15.22 -26.24
CA ARG A 4 -22.36 16.30 -27.15
C ARG A 4 -23.40 17.20 -26.47
N ALA A 5 -24.41 16.61 -25.82
CA ALA A 5 -25.46 17.35 -25.12
C ALA A 5 -24.94 18.18 -23.91
N HIS A 6 -23.78 17.83 -23.36
CA HIS A 6 -23.20 18.49 -22.19
C HIS A 6 -21.90 19.25 -22.49
N ASN A 7 -21.56 19.47 -23.78
CA ASN A 7 -20.33 20.14 -24.21
C ASN A 7 -19.04 19.55 -23.61
N ILE A 8 -18.98 18.22 -23.53
CA ILE A 8 -17.84 17.48 -23.00
C ILE A 8 -16.96 16.99 -24.15
N SER A 9 -15.72 17.45 -24.22
CA SER A 9 -14.85 17.24 -25.38
C SER A 9 -14.03 15.94 -25.36
N THR A 10 -13.80 15.35 -24.17
CA THR A 10 -12.94 14.15 -24.05
C THR A 10 -13.49 13.17 -23.01
N PRO A 11 -13.15 11.86 -23.08
CA PRO A 11 -13.50 10.90 -22.04
C PRO A 11 -13.00 11.28 -20.65
N HIS A 12 -11.84 11.93 -20.54
CA HIS A 12 -11.35 12.45 -19.26
C HIS A 12 -12.23 13.58 -18.71
N HIS A 13 -12.71 14.50 -19.56
CA HIS A 13 -13.70 15.49 -19.13
C HIS A 13 -15.03 14.85 -18.76
N LEU A 14 -15.42 13.73 -19.39
CA LEU A 14 -16.62 12.98 -19.01
C LEU A 14 -16.46 12.35 -17.63
N GLN A 15 -15.31 11.74 -17.35
CA GLN A 15 -14.97 11.22 -16.03
C GLN A 15 -15.01 12.33 -14.98
N ALA A 16 -14.35 13.47 -15.23
CA ALA A 16 -14.35 14.60 -14.31
C ALA A 16 -15.78 15.12 -14.06
N HIS A 17 -16.60 15.25 -15.10
CA HIS A 17 -18.01 15.64 -14.97
C HIS A 17 -18.79 14.68 -14.07
N PHE A 18 -18.59 13.37 -14.23
CA PHE A 18 -19.20 12.36 -13.37
C PHE A 18 -18.72 12.47 -11.91
N LEU A 19 -17.41 12.55 -11.69
CA LEU A 19 -16.81 12.65 -10.36
C LEU A 19 -17.26 13.92 -9.63
N GLN A 20 -17.41 15.05 -10.32
CA GLN A 20 -17.95 16.28 -9.75
C GLN A 20 -19.41 16.12 -9.27
N ARG A 21 -20.24 15.40 -10.03
CA ARG A 21 -21.63 15.08 -9.61
C ARG A 21 -21.63 14.20 -8.37
N VAL A 22 -20.78 13.17 -8.33
CA VAL A 22 -20.65 12.28 -7.17
C VAL A 22 -20.13 13.04 -5.95
N ASN A 23 -19.10 13.89 -6.10
CA ASN A 23 -18.54 14.68 -5.01
C ASN A 23 -19.60 15.59 -4.35
N ARG A 24 -20.48 16.23 -5.13
CA ARG A 24 -21.59 17.02 -4.59
C ARG A 24 -22.53 16.19 -3.71
N LEU A 25 -22.83 14.95 -4.11
CA LEU A 25 -23.68 14.05 -3.32
C LEU A 25 -23.00 13.60 -2.02
N ILE A 26 -21.69 13.36 -2.06
CA ILE A 26 -20.87 13.00 -0.89
C ILE A 26 -20.81 14.19 0.09
N ARG A 27 -20.52 15.40 -0.41
CA ARG A 27 -20.43 16.63 0.41
C ARG A 27 -21.76 17.04 1.02
N LYS A 28 -22.89 16.86 0.31
CA LYS A 28 -24.24 17.09 0.88
C LYS A 28 -24.51 16.24 2.13
N ARG A 29 -23.76 15.15 2.34
CA ARG A 29 -23.86 14.26 3.50
C ARG A 29 -22.77 14.51 4.55
N GLY A 30 -22.04 15.62 4.47
CA GLY A 30 -20.95 15.96 5.39
C GLY A 30 -19.76 15.00 5.30
N ARG A 31 -19.57 14.33 4.15
CA ARG A 31 -18.45 13.42 3.91
C ARG A 31 -17.47 14.04 2.90
N MET A 32 -16.24 13.55 2.90
CA MET A 32 -15.20 13.91 1.94
C MET A 32 -15.01 12.79 0.92
N MET A 33 -14.84 13.16 -0.34
CA MET A 33 -14.51 12.20 -1.38
C MET A 33 -13.03 11.83 -1.31
N ILE A 34 -12.74 10.54 -1.44
CA ILE A 34 -11.41 10.01 -1.72
C ILE A 34 -11.50 9.16 -2.99
N GLY A 35 -10.47 9.21 -3.82
CA GLY A 35 -10.38 8.37 -5.01
C GLY A 35 -8.94 8.13 -5.43
N TRP A 36 -8.74 7.08 -6.23
CA TRP A 36 -7.44 6.79 -6.85
C TRP A 36 -6.95 7.96 -7.71
N ASP A 37 -5.64 8.07 -7.92
CA ASP A 37 -5.02 9.24 -8.58
C ASP A 37 -5.52 9.54 -10.01
N GLU A 38 -6.26 8.63 -10.65
CA GLU A 38 -7.08 8.90 -11.83
C GLU A 38 -8.05 10.07 -11.66
N ILE A 39 -8.51 10.39 -10.45
CA ILE A 39 -9.41 11.52 -10.21
C ILE A 39 -8.79 12.89 -10.52
N LEU A 40 -7.47 12.94 -10.74
CA LEU A 40 -6.78 14.13 -11.23
C LEU A 40 -7.12 14.45 -12.69
N TYR A 41 -7.48 13.44 -13.50
CA TYR A 41 -7.71 13.61 -14.92
C TYR A 41 -8.97 14.42 -15.22
N GLY A 42 -8.83 15.46 -16.05
CA GLY A 42 -9.94 16.32 -16.45
C GLY A 42 -10.43 17.31 -15.38
N GLY A 43 -9.80 17.33 -14.20
CA GLY A 43 -10.07 18.28 -13.12
C GLY A 43 -10.45 17.60 -11.79
N LEU A 44 -9.62 17.79 -10.76
CA LEU A 44 -9.83 17.27 -9.41
C LEU A 44 -11.14 17.81 -8.80
N PRO A 45 -12.05 16.96 -8.30
CA PRO A 45 -13.21 17.42 -7.56
C PRO A 45 -12.84 18.23 -6.32
N GLU A 46 -13.54 19.34 -6.08
CA GLU A 46 -13.20 20.27 -5.00
C GLU A 46 -13.18 19.59 -3.63
N GLY A 47 -12.04 19.68 -2.94
CA GLY A 47 -11.82 19.09 -1.61
C GLY A 47 -11.65 17.58 -1.60
N ALA A 48 -11.55 16.92 -2.76
CA ALA A 48 -11.29 15.48 -2.82
C ALA A 48 -9.85 15.14 -2.42
N THR A 49 -9.71 14.04 -1.69
CA THR A 49 -8.43 13.42 -1.33
C THR A 49 -7.99 12.47 -2.45
N VAL A 50 -6.71 12.51 -2.79
CA VAL A 50 -6.10 11.62 -3.79
C VAL A 50 -5.39 10.47 -3.09
N MET A 51 -5.73 9.24 -3.45
CA MET A 51 -4.97 8.03 -3.09
C MET A 51 -4.03 7.68 -4.24
N ALA A 52 -2.74 7.98 -4.08
CA ALA A 52 -1.74 7.85 -5.14
C ALA A 52 -1.12 6.46 -5.15
N TRP A 53 -1.37 5.70 -6.22
CA TRP A 53 -0.97 4.29 -6.32
C TRP A 53 -0.09 3.97 -7.52
N ARG A 54 -0.17 4.72 -8.62
CA ARG A 54 0.60 4.41 -9.85
C ARG A 54 2.00 5.02 -9.82
N GLY A 55 2.80 4.61 -8.84
CA GLY A 55 4.16 5.09 -8.65
C GLY A 55 4.26 6.36 -7.81
N HIS A 56 5.46 6.63 -7.28
CA HIS A 56 5.72 7.82 -6.46
C HIS A 56 5.54 9.13 -7.25
N LYS A 57 5.66 9.10 -8.58
CA LYS A 57 5.34 10.26 -9.45
C LYS A 57 3.92 10.78 -9.20
N LYS A 58 2.93 9.90 -8.95
CA LYS A 58 1.54 10.32 -8.68
C LYS A 58 1.37 10.99 -7.32
N VAL A 59 2.23 10.70 -6.35
CA VAL A 59 2.30 11.44 -5.08
C VAL A 59 2.72 12.89 -5.36
N LEU A 60 3.76 13.08 -6.18
CA LEU A 60 4.24 14.41 -6.56
C LEU A 60 3.19 15.19 -7.37
N GLU A 61 2.52 14.54 -8.33
CA GLU A 61 1.44 15.15 -9.12
C GLU A 61 0.26 15.59 -8.23
N ALA A 62 -0.16 14.75 -7.28
CA ALA A 62 -1.21 15.09 -6.32
C ALA A 62 -0.80 16.27 -5.41
N GLY A 63 0.48 16.30 -4.99
CA GLY A 63 1.05 17.43 -4.24
C GLY A 63 1.09 18.72 -5.05
N ALA A 64 1.46 18.66 -6.33
CA ALA A 64 1.43 19.81 -7.23
C ALA A 64 0.01 20.33 -7.47
N ALA A 65 -0.98 19.43 -7.48
CA ALA A 65 -2.40 19.78 -7.55
C ALA A 65 -2.97 20.34 -6.22
N GLY A 66 -2.19 20.34 -5.13
CA GLY A 66 -2.61 20.83 -3.83
C GLY A 66 -3.66 19.96 -3.12
N ALA A 67 -3.83 18.73 -3.57
CA ALA A 67 -4.78 17.78 -3.00
C ALA A 67 -4.30 17.28 -1.62
N PRO A 68 -5.19 16.94 -0.68
CA PRO A 68 -4.86 16.00 0.38
C PRO A 68 -4.47 14.64 -0.22
N ILE A 69 -3.46 13.97 0.36
CA ILE A 69 -2.84 12.78 -0.26
C ILE A 69 -2.80 11.62 0.73
N VAL A 70 -3.30 10.46 0.31
CA VAL A 70 -2.92 9.17 0.89
C VAL A 70 -1.86 8.53 0.00
N VAL A 71 -0.68 8.26 0.54
CA VAL A 71 0.40 7.59 -0.19
C VAL A 71 0.13 6.08 -0.19
N ALA A 72 -0.23 5.53 -1.35
CA ALA A 72 -0.56 4.12 -1.54
C ALA A 72 0.26 3.52 -2.70
N ASN A 73 1.51 3.97 -2.85
CA ASN A 73 2.37 3.67 -3.99
C ASN A 73 2.50 2.16 -4.23
N GLY A 74 1.96 1.69 -5.36
CA GLY A 74 1.95 0.28 -5.75
C GLY A 74 3.32 -0.33 -5.93
N ASP A 75 4.32 0.47 -6.31
CA ASP A 75 5.69 -0.02 -6.49
C ASP A 75 6.38 -0.37 -5.15
N ALA A 76 5.82 0.07 -4.02
CA ALA A 76 6.48 -0.05 -2.71
C ALA A 76 5.58 -0.56 -1.57
N LEU A 77 4.26 -0.37 -1.67
CA LEU A 77 3.31 -0.57 -0.56
C LEU A 77 2.25 -1.65 -0.84
N TYR A 78 2.27 -2.31 -1.99
CA TYR A 78 1.35 -3.41 -2.28
C TYR A 78 1.85 -4.70 -1.63
N LEU A 79 0.96 -5.36 -0.90
CA LEU A 79 1.18 -6.57 -0.12
C LEU A 79 0.84 -7.83 -0.91
N ASP A 80 0.20 -7.69 -2.07
CA ASP A 80 -0.04 -8.77 -3.03
C ASP A 80 1.17 -9.04 -3.95
N HIS A 81 2.18 -8.16 -3.93
CA HIS A 81 3.49 -8.37 -4.56
C HIS A 81 4.27 -9.49 -3.88
N TRP A 82 5.18 -10.12 -4.61
CA TRP A 82 6.09 -11.13 -4.06
C TRP A 82 7.02 -10.52 -3.00
N GLN A 83 7.42 -11.33 -2.01
CA GLN A 83 8.27 -10.89 -0.89
C GLN A 83 9.75 -11.14 -1.11
N GLY A 84 10.09 -11.93 -2.11
CA GLY A 84 11.45 -12.32 -2.46
C GLY A 84 11.45 -13.08 -3.80
N PRO A 85 12.62 -13.58 -4.25
CA PRO A 85 12.69 -14.41 -5.45
C PRO A 85 11.81 -15.66 -5.29
N LYS A 86 11.16 -16.06 -6.38
CA LYS A 86 10.30 -17.25 -6.42
C LYS A 86 11.05 -18.47 -5.89
N LEU A 87 10.65 -19.01 -4.75
CA LEU A 87 11.16 -20.30 -4.29
C LEU A 87 10.50 -21.43 -5.12
N PRO A 88 11.24 -22.49 -5.49
CA PRO A 88 10.72 -23.59 -6.33
C PRO A 88 9.42 -24.24 -5.81
N ASP A 89 9.22 -24.24 -4.49
CA ASP A 89 8.07 -24.85 -3.80
C ASP A 89 7.04 -23.83 -3.30
N GLU A 90 7.20 -22.54 -3.62
CA GLU A 90 6.31 -21.50 -3.11
C GLU A 90 5.03 -21.38 -3.94
N GLN A 91 3.89 -21.61 -3.28
CA GLN A 91 2.56 -21.26 -3.77
C GLN A 91 2.28 -19.75 -3.55
N VAL A 92 3.25 -18.88 -3.86
CA VAL A 92 3.05 -17.43 -3.77
C VAL A 92 2.50 -16.95 -5.10
N LYS A 93 1.23 -16.55 -5.08
CA LYS A 93 0.51 -15.96 -6.21
C LYS A 93 0.80 -14.44 -6.20
N GLY A 94 1.08 -13.85 -7.36
CA GLY A 94 1.37 -12.42 -7.53
C GLY A 94 1.51 -12.06 -9.01
N ASP A 95 1.59 -10.77 -9.33
CA ASP A 95 1.73 -10.24 -10.70
C ASP A 95 3.16 -10.35 -11.26
N GLY A 96 4.11 -10.81 -10.45
CA GLY A 96 5.52 -10.97 -10.80
C GLY A 96 6.43 -9.86 -10.28
N THR A 97 5.87 -8.80 -9.68
CA THR A 97 6.65 -7.75 -9.00
C THR A 97 7.09 -8.23 -7.62
N VAL A 98 8.36 -7.98 -7.29
CA VAL A 98 8.94 -8.29 -5.98
C VAL A 98 9.10 -6.99 -5.20
N VAL A 99 8.58 -6.98 -3.98
CA VAL A 99 8.82 -5.94 -2.98
C VAL A 99 9.18 -6.64 -1.67
N THR A 100 10.48 -6.64 -1.38
CA THR A 100 11.04 -7.22 -0.16
C THR A 100 10.62 -6.43 1.08
N LEU A 101 10.80 -7.04 2.26
CA LEU A 101 10.58 -6.35 3.54
C LEU A 101 11.48 -5.11 3.68
N GLU A 102 12.74 -5.21 3.22
CA GLU A 102 13.69 -4.09 3.31
C GLU A 102 13.33 -2.95 2.36
N GLU A 103 12.94 -3.24 1.12
CA GLU A 103 12.50 -2.21 0.17
C GLU A 103 11.27 -1.47 0.67
N MET A 104 10.25 -2.20 1.15
CA MET A 104 9.07 -1.60 1.74
C MET A 104 9.40 -0.76 2.98
N TYR A 105 10.28 -1.27 3.86
CA TYR A 105 10.74 -0.51 5.01
C TYR A 105 11.58 0.70 4.62
N ARG A 106 12.35 0.68 3.53
CA ARG A 106 13.20 1.83 3.15
C ARG A 106 12.46 2.89 2.34
N TYR A 107 11.25 2.60 1.84
CA TYR A 107 10.46 3.59 1.11
C TYR A 107 10.24 4.88 1.92
N HIS A 108 10.50 6.02 1.28
CA HIS A 108 10.30 7.36 1.86
C HIS A 108 9.09 8.03 1.17
N PRO A 109 7.93 8.06 1.84
CA PRO A 109 6.68 8.53 1.22
C PRO A 109 6.63 10.03 0.93
N LEU A 110 7.51 10.82 1.56
CA LEU A 110 7.55 12.28 1.44
C LEU A 110 8.66 12.79 0.51
N ALA A 111 9.45 11.90 -0.09
CA ALA A 111 10.56 12.26 -0.95
C ALA A 111 10.11 13.23 -2.07
N GLY A 112 10.90 14.28 -2.33
CA GLY A 112 10.62 15.23 -3.41
C GLY A 112 9.42 16.18 -3.19
N LEU A 113 8.65 16.03 -2.11
CA LEU A 113 7.61 16.99 -1.74
C LEU A 113 8.22 18.18 -0.99
N SER A 114 7.76 19.39 -1.31
CA SER A 114 8.05 20.58 -0.50
C SER A 114 7.35 20.50 0.87
N ALA A 115 7.83 21.23 1.88
CA ALA A 115 7.20 21.27 3.20
C ALA A 115 5.68 21.57 3.15
N LYS A 116 5.26 22.47 2.25
CA LYS A 116 3.84 22.78 2.03
C LYS A 116 3.04 21.59 1.50
N GLN A 117 3.64 20.79 0.62
CA GLN A 117 3.01 19.59 0.07
C GLN A 117 3.03 18.43 1.07
N GLN A 118 4.09 18.29 1.86
CA GLN A 118 4.17 17.30 2.94
C GLN A 118 3.03 17.48 3.94
N ASN A 119 2.69 18.73 4.30
CA ASN A 119 1.54 19.04 5.16
C ASN A 119 0.17 18.64 4.57
N ARG A 120 0.11 18.24 3.31
CA ARG A 120 -1.12 17.72 2.66
C ARG A 120 -1.18 16.19 2.67
N VAL A 121 -0.09 15.52 3.01
CA VAL A 121 -0.09 14.06 3.16
C VAL A 121 -0.81 13.71 4.46
N VAL A 122 -1.94 13.01 4.36
CA VAL A 122 -2.74 12.59 5.52
C VAL A 122 -2.27 11.26 6.10
N GLY A 123 -1.45 10.51 5.35
CA GLY A 123 -0.86 9.24 5.77
C GLY A 123 -0.42 8.37 4.60
N MET A 124 -0.05 7.13 4.93
CA MET A 124 0.28 6.08 3.97
C MET A 124 -0.56 4.83 4.21
N GLN A 125 -0.75 4.01 3.18
CA GLN A 125 -1.55 2.79 3.25
C GLN A 125 -0.94 1.70 2.38
N GLY A 126 -0.94 0.46 2.88
CA GLY A 126 -0.62 -0.72 2.08
C GLY A 126 -1.88 -1.40 1.54
N GLN A 127 -1.83 -1.83 0.29
CA GLN A 127 -2.96 -2.50 -0.36
C GLN A 127 -2.73 -4.01 -0.39
N MET A 128 -3.78 -4.79 -0.13
CA MET A 128 -3.77 -6.23 -0.31
C MET A 128 -4.91 -6.61 -1.26
N TRP A 129 -4.59 -6.74 -2.56
CA TRP A 129 -5.57 -7.18 -3.53
C TRP A 129 -5.75 -8.71 -3.46
N THR A 130 -6.98 -9.17 -3.25
CA THR A 130 -7.28 -10.59 -2.94
C THR A 130 -7.35 -11.51 -4.17
N HIS A 131 -7.00 -11.02 -5.36
CA HIS A 131 -6.97 -11.84 -6.57
C HIS A 131 -5.95 -12.99 -6.49
N VAL A 132 -4.89 -12.81 -5.68
CA VAL A 132 -3.82 -13.78 -5.44
C VAL A 132 -3.98 -14.58 -4.14
N ALA A 133 -4.82 -14.13 -3.21
CA ALA A 133 -4.99 -14.78 -1.92
C ALA A 133 -6.45 -14.66 -1.49
N ARG A 134 -7.11 -15.80 -1.32
CA ARG A 134 -8.54 -15.87 -0.97
C ARG A 134 -8.76 -16.43 0.42
N GLU A 135 -7.84 -17.28 0.87
CA GLU A 135 -7.90 -17.86 2.21
C GLU A 135 -7.19 -16.99 3.24
N THR A 136 -7.70 -16.97 4.47
CA THR A 136 -7.12 -16.20 5.59
C THR A 136 -5.62 -16.50 5.76
N ARG A 137 -5.24 -17.76 5.62
CA ARG A 137 -3.84 -18.20 5.71
C ARG A 137 -2.96 -17.57 4.61
N GLU A 138 -3.46 -17.52 3.37
CA GLU A 138 -2.74 -16.94 2.24
C GLU A 138 -2.58 -15.42 2.43
N ILE A 139 -3.64 -14.74 2.90
CA ILE A 139 -3.61 -13.31 3.20
C ILE A 139 -2.57 -13.02 4.29
N HIS A 140 -2.58 -13.80 5.40
CA HIS A 140 -1.60 -13.63 6.47
C HIS A 140 -0.15 -13.74 5.96
N LEU A 141 0.14 -14.74 5.11
CA LEU A 141 1.46 -14.93 4.51
C LEU A 141 1.87 -13.74 3.66
N GLN A 142 0.94 -13.12 2.92
CA GLN A 142 1.23 -11.97 2.06
C GLN A 142 1.47 -10.67 2.83
N VAL A 143 0.68 -10.45 3.88
CA VAL A 143 0.73 -9.19 4.64
C VAL A 143 1.81 -9.20 5.71
N PHE A 144 2.12 -10.32 6.36
CA PHE A 144 3.14 -10.38 7.42
C PHE A 144 4.47 -10.96 6.92
N PRO A 145 5.62 -10.32 7.24
CA PRO A 145 5.80 -9.23 8.21
C PRO A 145 5.71 -7.81 7.63
N ARG A 146 5.53 -7.64 6.31
CA ARG A 146 5.55 -6.35 5.60
C ARG A 146 4.60 -5.29 6.16
N LEU A 147 3.43 -5.68 6.66
CA LEU A 147 2.49 -4.80 7.34
C LEU A 147 3.12 -4.10 8.57
N LEU A 148 4.05 -4.75 9.26
CA LEU A 148 4.78 -4.14 10.38
C LEU A 148 5.74 -3.04 9.90
N ALA A 149 6.31 -3.17 8.69
CA ALA A 149 7.15 -2.13 8.09
C ALA A 149 6.34 -0.90 7.70
N ILE A 150 5.12 -1.11 7.17
CA ILE A 150 4.17 -0.03 6.90
C ILE A 150 3.76 0.67 8.19
N ALA A 151 3.39 -0.09 9.22
CA ALA A 151 2.96 0.46 10.50
C ALA A 151 4.05 1.33 11.14
N GLU A 152 5.30 0.86 11.14
CA GLU A 152 6.43 1.63 11.66
C GLU A 152 6.74 2.86 10.80
N SER A 153 6.70 2.74 9.47
CA SER A 153 6.92 3.88 8.56
C SER A 153 5.84 4.95 8.66
N ALA A 154 4.60 4.56 8.99
CA ALA A 154 3.49 5.48 9.18
C ALA A 154 3.51 6.18 10.54
N TRP A 155 4.26 5.64 11.51
CA TRP A 155 4.26 6.11 12.90
C TRP A 155 5.54 6.86 13.28
N LEU A 156 6.70 6.38 12.85
CA LEU A 156 7.97 6.99 13.22
C LEU A 156 8.15 8.37 12.59
N PRO A 157 8.78 9.30 13.32
CA PRO A 157 9.27 10.55 12.74
C PRO A 157 10.29 10.30 11.61
N GLU A 158 10.38 11.26 10.70
CA GLU A 158 11.34 11.22 9.60
C GLU A 158 12.78 11.12 10.13
N GLY A 159 13.61 10.29 9.49
CA GLY A 159 15.00 10.07 9.90
C GLY A 159 15.22 9.06 11.03
N GLU A 160 14.17 8.57 11.70
CA GLU A 160 14.33 7.60 12.82
C GLU A 160 14.33 6.13 12.37
N LYS A 161 14.04 5.85 11.09
CA LYS A 161 13.96 4.49 10.57
C LYS A 161 15.31 3.79 10.60
N ASN A 162 15.37 2.60 11.19
CA ASN A 162 16.57 1.77 11.27
C ASN A 162 16.22 0.31 10.94
N PHE A 163 16.56 -0.13 9.73
CA PHE A 163 16.18 -1.46 9.26
C PHE A 163 16.83 -2.59 10.06
N VAL A 164 18.07 -2.43 10.52
CA VAL A 164 18.78 -3.47 11.29
C VAL A 164 18.09 -3.69 12.64
N ASP A 165 17.74 -2.61 13.34
CA ASP A 165 16.96 -2.68 14.58
C ASP A 165 15.56 -3.24 14.35
N PHE A 166 14.87 -2.75 13.32
CA PHE A 166 13.56 -3.24 12.92
C PHE A 166 13.56 -4.75 12.67
N ASN A 167 14.49 -5.27 11.86
CA ASN A 167 14.59 -6.68 11.55
C ASN A 167 14.88 -7.54 12.81
N ARG A 168 15.69 -7.02 13.75
CA ARG A 168 15.90 -7.65 15.05
C ARG A 168 14.60 -7.74 15.86
N ARG A 169 13.76 -6.70 15.85
CA ARG A 169 12.45 -6.68 16.54
C ARG A 169 11.43 -7.60 15.86
N ILE A 170 11.46 -7.72 14.52
CA ILE A 170 10.65 -8.70 13.78
C ILE A 170 10.89 -10.12 14.28
N GLY A 171 12.15 -10.51 14.53
CA GLY A 171 12.48 -11.82 15.09
C GLY A 171 11.74 -12.12 16.40
N ARG A 172 11.56 -11.12 17.28
CA ARG A 172 10.75 -11.25 18.52
C ARG A 172 9.25 -11.24 18.22
N HIS A 173 8.79 -10.41 17.27
CA HIS A 173 7.38 -10.35 16.88
C HIS A 173 6.89 -11.64 16.23
N SER A 174 7.74 -12.38 15.52
CA SER A 174 7.43 -13.68 14.95
C SER A 174 6.87 -14.65 16.00
N ALA A 175 7.44 -14.69 17.21
CA ALA A 175 6.93 -15.53 18.29
C ALA A 175 5.49 -15.17 18.70
N ARG A 176 5.16 -13.86 18.70
CA ARG A 176 3.79 -13.38 18.97
C ARG A 176 2.83 -13.77 17.83
N LEU A 177 3.26 -13.63 16.58
CA LEU A 177 2.46 -14.05 15.42
C LEU A 177 2.18 -15.57 15.47
N THR A 178 3.19 -16.38 15.82
CA THR A 178 3.03 -17.82 16.02
C THR A 178 2.00 -18.13 17.11
N ALA A 179 2.11 -17.48 18.28
CA ALA A 179 1.18 -17.70 19.38
C ALA A 179 -0.27 -17.34 19.03
N LEU A 180 -0.46 -16.35 18.14
CA LEU A 180 -1.76 -15.94 17.61
C LEU A 180 -2.26 -16.79 16.43
N GLY A 181 -1.48 -17.77 15.97
CA GLY A 181 -1.82 -18.59 14.79
C GLY A 181 -1.77 -17.83 13.46
N VAL A 182 -1.10 -16.67 13.42
CA VAL A 182 -0.90 -15.90 12.19
C VAL A 182 0.22 -16.54 11.38
N SER A 183 -0.06 -16.86 10.11
CA SER A 183 0.96 -17.34 9.18
C SER A 183 1.75 -16.14 8.64
N TYR A 184 3.07 -16.20 8.60
CA TYR A 184 3.89 -15.10 8.10
C TYR A 184 5.04 -15.64 7.27
N TRP A 185 5.51 -14.83 6.33
CA TRP A 185 6.66 -15.18 5.50
C TRP A 185 7.98 -14.87 6.23
N VAL A 186 9.02 -15.64 5.93
CA VAL A 186 10.37 -15.43 6.49
C VAL A 186 11.35 -15.50 5.36
N ASP A 187 12.15 -14.45 5.20
CA ASP A 187 13.27 -14.47 4.26
C ASP A 187 14.33 -15.44 4.76
N ARG A 188 14.46 -16.58 4.08
CA ARG A 188 15.44 -17.60 4.41
C ARG A 188 16.85 -17.23 3.96
N SER A 189 17.01 -16.26 3.08
CA SER A 189 18.32 -15.79 2.60
C SER A 189 19.00 -14.82 3.58
N VAL A 190 18.24 -14.18 4.46
CA VAL A 190 18.72 -13.20 5.47
C VAL A 190 18.71 -13.77 6.90
N SER A 191 18.29 -15.02 7.09
CA SER A 191 18.13 -15.64 8.40
C SER A 191 19.49 -15.90 9.09
N THR A 192 19.84 -15.05 10.06
CA THR A 192 20.79 -15.44 11.11
C THR A 192 20.25 -16.63 11.90
N ALA A 193 21.12 -17.55 12.34
CA ALA A 193 20.84 -18.87 12.89
C ALA A 193 19.77 -18.98 14.01
N SER A 194 19.25 -17.87 14.52
CA SER A 194 18.20 -17.83 15.55
C SER A 194 16.78 -18.19 15.04
N LEU A 195 16.48 -18.00 13.75
CA LEU A 195 15.17 -18.36 13.17
C LEU A 195 15.03 -19.85 12.84
N ASN A 196 16.14 -20.59 12.74
CA ASN A 196 16.15 -22.03 12.47
C ASN A 196 15.51 -22.88 13.58
N ARG A 197 15.29 -22.33 14.77
CA ARG A 197 14.65 -23.06 15.88
C ARG A 197 13.13 -22.96 15.90
N THR A 198 12.54 -22.00 15.18
CA THR A 198 11.09 -21.92 15.06
C THR A 198 10.70 -22.68 13.81
N ARG A 199 10.37 -23.96 13.96
CA ARG A 199 9.65 -24.73 12.93
C ARG A 199 8.58 -23.80 12.36
N VAL A 200 8.67 -23.48 11.07
CA VAL A 200 7.52 -23.00 10.33
C VAL A 200 6.44 -24.04 10.59
N VAL A 201 5.43 -23.70 11.39
CA VAL A 201 4.30 -24.59 11.62
C VAL A 201 3.51 -24.58 10.32
N ILE A 202 3.97 -25.40 9.37
CA ILE A 202 3.18 -25.86 8.25
C ILE A 202 2.16 -26.82 8.87
N LYS A 203 1.13 -26.28 9.52
CA LYS A 203 -0.07 -27.07 9.79
C LYS A 203 -0.68 -27.36 8.42
N ARG A 204 -0.38 -28.55 7.88
CA ARG A 204 -1.17 -29.13 6.80
C ARG A 204 -2.59 -29.21 7.33
N GLY A 205 -3.50 -28.42 6.76
CA GLY A 205 -4.92 -28.54 7.05
C GLY A 205 -5.34 -29.97 6.75
N GLY A 206 -5.76 -30.69 7.78
CA GLY A 206 -6.50 -31.93 7.62
C GLY A 206 -7.82 -31.62 6.91
N ARG A 207 -8.18 -32.49 5.98
CA ARG A 207 -9.44 -32.47 5.22
C ARG A 207 -10.65 -32.41 6.15
#